data_AF-A0A961HMN9-F1
#
_entry.id   AF-A0A961HMN9-F1
#
_cell.length_a   1.000
_cell.length_b   1.000
_cell.length_c   1.000
_cell.angle_alpha   90.00
_cell.angle_beta   90.00
_cell.angle_gamma   90.00
#
_symmetry.space_group_name_H-M   'P 1'
#
loop_
_entity.id
_entity.type
_entity.pdbx_description
1 polymer ?
#
loop_
_entity_poly.entity_id
_entity_poly.type
_entity_poly.pdbx_seq_one_letter_code
_entity_poly.pdbx_strand_id
1 'polypeptide(L)'
;FTGFLDLMRARDDIWCKVTCPERLTTTGPRALGGEQAAYRDVVPFAKRVVEEFPDRVLWGTDWPHPNLKDHMPDDGLLVDWIPSIATAEESQRKLLVDNPMRLYWPEEG
;
A
#
# COMPACT_ATOMS: atom_id res chain seq x y z
N PHE A 1 -11.28 -8.37 -7.17
CA PHE A 1 -10.38 -7.27 -7.54
C PHE A 1 -11.00 -6.32 -8.58
N THR A 2 -11.54 -6.80 -9.70
CA THR A 2 -12.12 -5.94 -10.77
C THR A 2 -13.13 -4.91 -10.27
N GLY A 3 -14.10 -5.31 -9.43
CA GLY A 3 -15.09 -4.37 -8.89
C GLY A 3 -14.50 -3.22 -8.05
N PHE A 4 -13.34 -3.42 -7.44
CA PHE A 4 -12.63 -2.34 -6.74
C PHE A 4 -12.05 -1.32 -7.74
N LEU A 5 -11.42 -1.81 -8.83
CA LEU A 5 -10.91 -0.93 -9.88
C LEU A 5 -12.06 -0.16 -10.56
N ASP A 6 -13.20 -0.81 -10.80
CA ASP A 6 -14.37 -0.16 -11.40
C ASP A 6 -14.92 0.96 -10.51
N LEU A 7 -14.94 0.77 -9.19
CA LEU A 7 -15.28 1.83 -8.24
C LEU A 7 -14.32 3.03 -8.36
N MET A 8 -13.01 2.79 -8.42
CA MET A 8 -12.01 3.85 -8.56
C MET A 8 -12.03 4.55 -9.93
N ARG A 9 -12.41 3.84 -11.00
CA ARG A 9 -12.59 4.42 -12.34
C ARG A 9 -13.84 5.28 -12.44
N ALA A 10 -14.91 4.88 -11.78
CA ALA A 10 -16.20 5.57 -11.85
C ALA A 10 -16.19 6.95 -11.17
N ARG A 11 -15.23 7.20 -10.27
CA ARG A 11 -15.17 8.40 -9.45
C ARG A 11 -13.73 8.86 -9.25
N ASP A 12 -13.45 10.12 -9.56
CA ASP A 12 -12.15 10.78 -9.40
C ASP A 12 -11.87 11.25 -7.96
N ASP A 13 -12.91 11.36 -7.13
CA ASP A 13 -12.82 11.78 -5.73
C ASP A 13 -12.52 10.65 -4.72
N ILE A 14 -12.37 9.41 -5.21
CA ILE A 14 -12.00 8.26 -4.37
C ILE A 14 -10.48 8.11 -4.32
N TRP A 15 -9.97 7.98 -3.10
CA TRP A 15 -8.57 7.71 -2.77
C TRP A 15 -8.40 6.30 -2.22
N CYS A 16 -7.23 5.70 -2.42
CA CYS A 16 -6.91 4.37 -1.91
C CYS A 16 -5.63 4.39 -1.07
N LYS A 17 -5.71 3.81 0.13
CA LYS A 17 -4.52 3.38 0.87
C LYS A 17 -4.09 2.01 0.35
N VAL A 18 -2.90 1.94 -0.25
CA VAL A 18 -2.32 0.69 -0.76
C VAL A 18 -1.46 0.09 0.35
N THR A 19 -2.09 -0.49 1.36
CA THR A 19 -1.46 -0.85 2.64
C THR A 19 -1.84 -2.27 3.09
N CYS A 20 -1.33 -2.67 4.25
CA CYS A 20 -1.70 -3.88 4.98
C CYS A 20 -1.48 -5.22 4.24
N PRO A 21 -0.33 -5.45 3.57
CA PRO A 21 -0.08 -6.73 2.91
C PRO A 21 -0.11 -7.91 3.90
N GLU A 22 0.23 -7.69 5.17
CA GLU A 22 0.14 -8.67 6.28
C GLU A 22 -1.28 -9.14 6.58
N ARG A 23 -2.29 -8.35 6.19
CA ARG A 23 -3.72 -8.70 6.34
C ARG A 23 -4.32 -9.26 5.07
N LEU A 24 -3.82 -8.84 3.91
CA LEU A 24 -4.37 -9.18 2.59
C LEU A 24 -3.75 -10.44 1.98
N THR A 25 -2.56 -10.84 2.45
CA THR A 25 -1.92 -12.10 2.04
C THR A 25 -2.88 -13.27 2.22
N THR A 26 -2.92 -14.16 1.24
CA THR A 26 -3.67 -15.42 1.31
C THR A 26 -2.75 -16.63 1.19
N THR A 27 -1.71 -16.50 0.37
CA THR A 27 -0.76 -17.57 0.03
C THR A 27 0.68 -17.18 0.31
N GLY A 28 0.98 -15.90 0.50
CA GLY A 28 2.32 -15.42 0.82
C GLY A 28 2.76 -15.82 2.23
N PRO A 29 4.06 -16.09 2.45
CA PRO A 29 4.55 -16.40 3.78
C PRO A 29 4.40 -15.17 4.69
N ARG A 30 4.30 -15.43 6.00
CA ARG A 30 4.27 -14.37 7.02
C ARG A 30 5.67 -13.88 7.33
N ALA A 31 5.80 -12.62 7.74
CA ALA A 31 7.06 -12.01 8.18
C ALA A 31 7.49 -12.56 9.57
N LEU A 32 7.75 -13.86 9.64
CA LEU A 32 8.14 -14.58 10.85
C LEU A 32 9.46 -15.32 10.60
N GLY A 33 10.25 -15.53 11.66
CA GLY A 33 11.46 -16.33 11.58
C GLY A 33 12.52 -15.79 10.61
N GLY A 34 12.52 -14.48 10.34
CA GLY A 34 13.45 -13.83 9.42
C GLY A 34 13.05 -13.85 7.94
N GLU A 35 11.83 -14.28 7.60
CA GLU A 35 11.31 -14.23 6.22
C GLU A 35 11.33 -12.81 5.63
N GLN A 36 12.06 -12.63 4.52
CA GLN A 36 12.24 -11.34 3.84
C GLN A 36 11.35 -11.18 2.59
N ALA A 37 10.69 -12.25 2.16
CA ALA A 37 9.81 -12.31 1.01
C ALA A 37 8.32 -12.45 1.41
N ALA A 38 7.97 -11.95 2.60
CA ALA A 38 6.61 -12.01 3.12
C ALA A 38 5.59 -11.28 2.23
N TYR A 39 4.36 -11.80 2.19
CA TYR A 39 3.17 -11.14 1.60
C TYR A 39 3.27 -10.75 0.12
N ARG A 40 4.20 -11.33 -0.64
CA ARG A 40 4.44 -10.96 -2.04
C ARG A 40 3.28 -11.26 -2.99
N ASP A 41 2.36 -12.12 -2.59
CA ASP A 41 1.13 -12.42 -3.35
C ASP A 41 0.20 -11.20 -3.47
N VAL A 42 0.34 -10.19 -2.61
CA VAL A 42 -0.42 -8.93 -2.67
C VAL A 42 0.18 -7.94 -3.69
N VAL A 43 1.48 -8.05 -4.00
CA VAL A 43 2.23 -7.09 -4.84
C VAL A 43 1.55 -6.82 -6.19
N PRO A 44 1.14 -7.83 -6.99
CA PRO A 44 0.56 -7.56 -8.31
C PRO A 44 -0.71 -6.70 -8.25
N PHE A 45 -1.51 -6.85 -7.19
CA PHE A 45 -2.73 -6.09 -7.00
C PHE A 45 -2.42 -4.65 -6.57
N ALA A 46 -1.57 -4.49 -5.55
CA ALA A 46 -1.15 -3.19 -5.06
C ALA A 46 -0.45 -2.36 -6.14
N LYS A 47 0.51 -2.98 -6.86
CA LYS A 47 1.20 -2.36 -8.00
C LYS A 47 0.22 -1.89 -9.07
N ARG A 48 -0.77 -2.72 -9.41
CA ARG A 48 -1.78 -2.33 -10.41
C ARG A 48 -2.56 -1.08 -10.00
N VAL A 49 -2.90 -0.94 -8.71
CA VAL A 49 -3.61 0.24 -8.19
C VAL A 49 -2.72 1.48 -8.25
N VAL A 50 -1.44 1.36 -7.86
CA VAL A 50 -0.46 2.46 -7.93
C VAL A 50 -0.25 2.94 -9.37
N GLU A 51 -0.10 2.01 -10.31
CA GLU A 51 0.12 2.34 -11.72
C GLU A 51 -1.12 2.96 -12.38
N GLU A 52 -2.32 2.49 -12.04
CA GLU A 52 -3.57 2.96 -12.67
C GLU A 52 -4.10 4.27 -12.06
N PHE A 53 -3.81 4.53 -10.78
CA PHE A 53 -4.31 5.70 -10.05
C PHE A 53 -3.20 6.46 -9.31
N PRO A 54 -2.11 6.86 -9.99
CA PRO A 54 -0.88 7.37 -9.36
C PRO A 54 -1.08 8.62 -8.51
N ASP A 55 -2.09 9.44 -8.80
CA ASP A 55 -2.36 10.69 -8.08
C ASP A 55 -3.44 10.52 -6.98
N ARG A 56 -3.92 9.30 -6.74
CA ARG A 56 -5.03 9.01 -5.80
C ARG A 56 -4.73 7.84 -4.87
N VAL A 57 -3.44 7.56 -4.68
CA VAL A 57 -2.94 6.50 -3.79
C VAL A 57 -2.06 7.07 -2.70
N LEU A 58 -2.11 6.45 -1.53
CA LEU A 58 -1.24 6.78 -0.40
C LEU A 58 -0.87 5.50 0.36
N TRP A 59 0.12 5.61 1.25
CA TRP A 59 0.61 4.48 2.04
C TRP A 59 0.71 4.83 3.54
N GLY A 60 0.69 3.80 4.38
CA GLY A 60 0.92 3.87 5.82
C GLY A 60 1.10 2.45 6.38
N THR A 61 1.78 2.33 7.52
CA THR A 61 2.13 1.03 8.12
C THR A 61 0.95 0.27 8.69
N ASP A 62 -0.13 0.96 9.09
CA ASP A 62 -1.19 0.41 9.96
C ASP A 62 -0.72 0.09 11.40
N TRP A 63 0.47 0.56 11.80
CA TRP A 63 0.92 0.44 13.19
C TRP A 63 -0.08 1.12 14.15
N PRO A 64 -0.44 0.52 15.31
CA PRO A 64 0.16 -0.66 15.96
C PRO A 64 -0.49 -2.01 15.59
N HIS A 65 -0.96 -2.17 14.35
CA HIS A 65 -1.55 -3.39 13.79
C HIS A 65 -2.73 -3.94 14.62
N PRO A 66 -3.77 -3.12 14.89
CA PRO A 66 -4.86 -3.53 15.77
C PRO A 66 -5.56 -4.80 15.24
N ASN A 67 -5.96 -5.68 16.15
CA ASN A 67 -6.62 -6.96 15.84
C ASN A 67 -5.81 -7.96 14.99
N LEU A 68 -4.53 -7.69 14.71
CA LEU A 68 -3.64 -8.70 14.13
C LEU A 68 -3.14 -9.61 15.27
N LYS A 69 -3.85 -10.73 15.49
CA LYS A 69 -3.63 -11.60 16.65
C LYS A 69 -2.70 -12.78 16.37
N ASP A 70 -2.49 -13.09 15.10
CA ASP A 70 -1.78 -14.28 14.67
C ASP A 70 -0.27 -14.05 14.52
N HIS A 71 0.17 -12.81 14.27
CA HIS A 71 1.56 -12.39 14.28
C HIS A 71 1.69 -10.86 14.34
N MET A 72 2.82 -10.36 14.84
CA MET A 72 3.22 -8.97 14.67
C MET A 72 4.20 -8.89 13.49
N PRO A 73 3.92 -8.14 12.42
CA PRO A 73 4.85 -7.98 11.33
C PRO A 73 6.07 -7.16 11.79
N ASP A 74 7.19 -7.37 11.12
CA ASP A 74 8.28 -6.41 11.15
C ASP A 74 7.87 -5.19 10.31
N ASP A 75 7.74 -4.02 10.94
CA ASP A 75 7.40 -2.77 10.25
C ASP A 75 8.43 -2.40 9.17
N GLY A 76 9.71 -2.77 9.35
CA GLY A 76 10.77 -2.56 8.36
C GLY A 76 10.48 -3.29 7.06
N LEU A 77 10.00 -4.54 7.15
CA LEU A 77 9.60 -5.33 5.98
C LEU A 77 8.39 -4.74 5.25
N LEU A 78 7.49 -4.07 5.97
CA LEU A 78 6.35 -3.37 5.36
C LEU A 78 6.82 -2.12 4.59
N VAL A 79 7.85 -1.42 5.06
CA VAL A 79 8.45 -0.29 4.35
C VAL A 79 9.24 -0.79 3.12
N ASP A 80 10.03 -1.85 3.26
CA ASP A 80 10.79 -2.48 2.17
C ASP A 80 9.91 -3.07 1.06
N TRP A 81 8.61 -3.23 1.32
CA TRP A 81 7.62 -3.61 0.34
C TRP A 81 7.26 -2.49 -0.64
N ILE A 82 7.40 -1.21 -0.26
CA ILE A 82 6.99 -0.04 -1.06
C ILE A 82 7.62 -0.04 -2.47
N PRO A 83 8.95 -0.25 -2.65
CA PRO A 83 9.56 -0.26 -3.97
C PRO A 83 9.04 -1.36 -4.91
N SER A 84 8.38 -2.40 -4.37
CA SER A 84 7.79 -3.47 -5.18
C SER A 84 6.45 -3.06 -5.84
N ILE A 85 5.74 -2.10 -5.24
CA ILE A 85 4.45 -1.60 -5.73
C ILE A 85 4.56 -0.22 -6.40
N ALA A 86 5.56 0.57 -6.02
CA ALA A 86 5.92 1.86 -6.60
C ALA A 86 7.38 1.79 -7.08
N THR A 87 7.58 1.26 -8.29
CA THR A 87 8.92 0.89 -8.78
C THR A 87 9.77 2.07 -9.27
N ALA A 88 9.15 3.23 -9.51
CA ALA A 88 9.83 4.45 -9.91
C ALA A 88 9.87 5.46 -8.75
N GLU A 89 10.92 6.26 -8.69
CA GLU A 89 11.10 7.32 -7.68
C GLU A 89 9.92 8.30 -7.68
N GLU A 90 9.43 8.69 -8.86
CA GLU A 90 8.25 9.55 -8.98
C GLU A 90 7.00 8.90 -8.35
N SER A 91 6.78 7.61 -8.58
CA SER A 91 5.65 6.88 -7.99
C SER A 91 5.77 6.81 -6.47
N GLN A 92 6.99 6.64 -5.93
CA GLN A 92 7.23 6.64 -4.49
C GLN A 92 6.97 8.03 -3.90
N ARG A 93 7.46 9.09 -4.55
CA ARG A 93 7.22 10.48 -4.14
C ARG A 93 5.73 10.80 -4.11
N LYS A 94 4.97 10.41 -5.14
CA LYS A 94 3.51 10.58 -5.15
C LYS A 94 2.86 9.82 -4.00
N LEU A 95 3.19 8.54 -3.84
CA LEU A 95 2.59 7.66 -2.83
C LEU A 95 2.85 8.12 -1.38
N LEU A 96 4.04 8.68 -1.11
CA LEU A 96 4.51 8.98 0.25
C LEU A 96 4.49 10.47 0.61
N VAL A 97 4.49 11.37 -0.38
CA VAL A 97 4.62 12.82 -0.16
C VAL A 97 3.47 13.56 -0.84
N ASP A 98 3.45 13.63 -2.16
CA ASP A 98 2.57 14.57 -2.87
C ASP A 98 1.08 14.28 -2.61
N ASN A 99 0.69 13.01 -2.66
CA ASN A 99 -0.69 12.60 -2.47
C ASN A 99 -1.15 12.79 -1.01
N PRO A 100 -0.42 12.31 0.02
CA PRO A 100 -0.73 12.63 1.41
C PRO A 100 -0.77 14.13 1.71
N MET A 101 0.17 14.93 1.19
CA MET A 101 0.19 16.38 1.40
C MET A 101 -1.07 17.03 0.84
N ARG A 102 -1.45 16.70 -0.40
CA ARG A 102 -2.67 17.24 -1.01
C ARG A 102 -3.94 16.85 -0.26
N LEU A 103 -3.97 15.69 0.38
CA LEU A 103 -5.15 15.18 1.07
C LEU A 103 -5.26 15.69 2.52
N TYR A 104 -4.16 15.79 3.24
CA TYR A 104 -4.14 16.11 4.68
C TYR A 104 -3.67 17.54 4.99
N TRP A 105 -2.89 18.17 4.10
CA TRP A 105 -2.36 19.53 4.22
C TRP A 105 -2.59 20.34 2.94
N PRO A 106 -3.84 20.52 2.50
CA PRO A 106 -4.15 21.21 1.23
C PRO A 106 -3.70 22.68 1.18
N GLU A 107 -3.46 23.30 2.34
CA GLU A 107 -3.00 24.69 2.46
C GLU A 107 -1.47 24.83 2.33
N GLU A 108 -0.71 23.73 2.36
CA GLU A 108 0.76 23.72 2.32
C GLU A 108 1.34 23.26 0.96
N GLY A 109 0.46 22.95 -0.01
CA GLY A 109 0.80 22.38 -1.31
C GLY A 109 0.85 23.36 -2.47
#